data_AF-S7VAY5-F1
#
_entry.id   AF-S7VAY5-F1
#
_cell.length_a   1.000
_cell.length_b   1.000
_cell.length_c   1.000
_cell.angle_alpha   90.00
_cell.angle_beta   90.00
_cell.angle_gamma   90.00
#
_symmetry.space_group_name_H-M   'P 1'
#
loop_
_entity.id
_entity.type
_entity.pdbx_description
1 polymer ?
#
loop_
_entity_poly.entity_id
_entity_poly.type
_entity_poly.pdbx_seq_one_letter_code
_entity_poly.pdbx_strand_id
1 'polypeptide(L)'
;MNAALHLYEDPHLEERYEAIDALPVHPALVMLSDDAKASVGEAFREVAFTLCCDPSELTRGAHGEMLWHPAEDCLSLRLSVPELEAEMYVEIPSGHWSFRTGSHAEH
;
A
#
# COMPACT_ATOMS: atom_id res chain seq x y z
N MET A 1 6.29 15.68 2.08
CA MET A 1 7.04 14.76 1.20
C MET A 1 6.03 13.79 0.65
N ASN A 2 5.96 13.66 -0.67
CA ASN A 2 4.93 12.89 -1.39
C ASN A 2 5.11 11.39 -1.18
N ALA A 3 4.02 10.63 -1.02
CA ALA A 3 4.06 9.18 -1.22
C ALA A 3 4.55 8.91 -2.65
N ALA A 4 5.56 8.07 -2.80
CA ALA A 4 6.12 7.76 -4.11
C ALA A 4 5.29 6.64 -4.73
N LEU A 5 4.51 6.95 -5.76
CA LEU A 5 3.89 5.94 -6.61
C LEU A 5 4.98 5.37 -7.52
N HIS A 6 5.45 4.18 -7.21
CA HIS A 6 6.35 3.44 -8.08
C HIS A 6 5.55 2.44 -8.91
N LEU A 7 5.28 2.79 -10.18
CA LEU A 7 4.84 1.83 -11.19
C LEU A 7 6.04 0.94 -11.53
N TYR A 8 6.09 -0.24 -10.93
CA TYR A 8 7.12 -1.24 -11.23
C TYR A 8 6.60 -2.20 -12.31
N GLU A 9 7.11 -2.07 -13.53
CA GLU A 9 6.96 -3.07 -14.61
C GLU A 9 8.08 -4.14 -14.54
N ASP A 10 8.67 -4.37 -13.36
CA ASP A 10 9.84 -5.25 -13.19
C ASP A 10 9.41 -6.67 -12.78
N PRO A 11 9.66 -7.71 -13.61
CA PRO A 11 9.31 -9.08 -13.30
C PRO A 11 10.11 -9.69 -12.14
N HIS A 12 11.13 -8.98 -11.61
CA HIS A 12 11.89 -9.40 -10.43
C HIS A 12 11.41 -8.72 -9.13
N LEU A 13 10.28 -8.00 -9.17
CA LEU A 13 9.72 -7.36 -7.98
C LEU A 13 9.19 -8.38 -6.97
N GLU A 14 8.62 -9.50 -7.43
CA GLU A 14 8.25 -10.63 -6.57
C GLU A 14 9.47 -11.11 -5.77
N GLU A 15 10.64 -11.26 -6.40
CA GLU A 15 11.86 -11.69 -5.72
C GLU A 15 12.40 -10.66 -4.72
N ARG A 16 12.25 -9.35 -4.99
CA ARG A 16 12.67 -8.29 -4.05
C ARG A 16 11.80 -8.20 -2.81
N TYR A 17 10.49 -8.48 -2.93
CA TYR A 17 9.57 -8.47 -1.80
C TYR A 17 9.38 -9.85 -1.14
N GLU A 18 9.73 -10.95 -1.80
CA GLU A 18 9.91 -12.27 -1.17
C GLU A 18 11.20 -12.32 -0.32
N ALA A 19 12.23 -11.53 -0.66
CA ALA A 19 13.53 -11.57 0.02
C ALA A 19 13.64 -10.68 1.27
N ILE A 20 12.66 -9.81 1.54
CA ILE A 20 12.57 -8.99 2.75
C ILE A 20 11.40 -9.56 3.54
N ASP A 21 11.59 -9.87 4.83
CA ASP A 21 10.56 -10.40 5.75
C ASP A 21 9.33 -9.46 5.87
N ALA A 22 8.53 -9.40 4.81
CA ALA A 22 7.33 -8.59 4.70
C ALA A 22 6.23 -9.32 5.45
N LEU A 23 5.69 -8.67 6.48
CA LEU A 23 4.66 -9.26 7.33
C LEU A 23 3.29 -8.81 6.84
N PRO A 24 2.35 -9.72 6.55
CA PRO A 24 0.99 -9.33 6.22
C PRO A 24 0.34 -8.69 7.43
N VAL A 25 -0.26 -7.51 7.22
CA VAL A 25 -0.96 -6.74 8.24
C VAL A 25 -2.40 -6.55 7.81
N HIS A 26 -3.33 -6.75 8.73
CA HIS A 26 -4.74 -6.47 8.47
C HIS A 26 -4.98 -4.95 8.44
N PRO A 27 -5.62 -4.36 7.40
CA PRO A 27 -5.83 -2.92 7.28
C PRO A 27 -6.50 -2.26 8.49
N ALA A 28 -7.41 -2.96 9.15
CA ALA A 28 -8.06 -2.47 10.37
C ALA A 28 -7.11 -2.26 11.55
N LEU A 29 -5.91 -2.86 11.54
CA LEU A 29 -4.87 -2.69 12.55
C LEU A 29 -3.92 -1.53 12.22
N VAL A 30 -4.12 -0.84 11.11
CA VAL A 30 -3.26 0.28 10.69
C VAL A 30 -4.05 1.59 10.76
N MET A 31 -3.35 2.64 11.16
CA MET A 31 -3.79 4.02 11.03
C MET A 31 -2.85 4.74 10.08
N LEU A 32 -3.41 5.35 9.05
CA LEU A 32 -2.68 6.25 8.17
C LEU A 32 -2.89 7.69 8.65
N SER A 33 -1.84 8.49 8.55
CA SER A 33 -1.94 9.96 8.66
C SER A 33 -2.87 10.52 7.58
N ASP A 34 -3.45 11.70 7.80
CA ASP A 34 -4.34 12.31 6.81
C ASP A 34 -3.60 12.66 5.51
N ASP A 35 -2.34 13.07 5.61
CA ASP A 35 -1.46 13.28 4.45
C ASP A 35 -1.26 11.98 3.67
N ALA A 36 -1.01 10.85 4.35
CA ALA A 36 -0.85 9.55 3.71
C ALA A 36 -2.13 9.10 2.99
N LYS A 37 -3.29 9.27 3.63
CA LYS A 37 -4.59 8.97 2.99
C LYS A 37 -4.79 9.80 1.73
N ALA A 38 -4.44 11.10 1.79
CA ALA A 38 -4.57 12.00 0.66
C ALA A 38 -3.65 11.59 -0.49
N SER A 39 -2.37 11.31 -0.21
CA SER A 39 -1.41 10.89 -1.23
C SER A 39 -1.74 9.51 -1.82
N VAL A 40 -2.17 8.54 -1.01
CA VAL A 40 -2.65 7.24 -1.52
C VAL A 40 -3.86 7.44 -2.42
N GLY A 41 -4.82 8.28 -2.01
CA GLY A 41 -5.99 8.59 -2.83
C GLY A 41 -5.65 9.31 -4.15
N GLU A 42 -4.62 10.15 -4.16
CA GLU A 42 -4.11 10.80 -5.38
C GLU A 42 -3.43 9.79 -6.31
N ALA A 43 -2.54 8.95 -5.76
CA ALA A 43 -1.91 7.84 -6.45
C ALA A 43 -2.95 6.95 -7.16
N PHE A 44 -4.02 6.55 -6.47
CA PHE A 44 -5.07 5.72 -7.06
C PHE A 44 -5.79 6.44 -8.21
N ARG A 45 -6.03 7.75 -8.09
CA ARG A 45 -6.65 8.52 -9.18
C ARG A 45 -5.74 8.63 -10.40
N GLU A 46 -4.44 8.80 -10.19
CA GLU A 46 -3.45 8.88 -11.27
C GLU A 46 -3.35 7.55 -12.03
N VAL A 47 -3.33 6.43 -11.30
CA VAL A 47 -3.37 5.08 -11.89
C VAL A 47 -4.67 4.87 -12.66
N ALA A 48 -5.82 5.17 -12.06
CA ALA A 48 -7.12 5.03 -12.72
C ALA A 48 -7.21 5.85 -14.01
N PHE A 49 -6.71 7.09 -13.97
CA PHE A 49 -6.64 7.96 -15.13
C PHE A 49 -5.75 7.38 -16.22
N THR A 50 -4.56 6.91 -15.86
CA THR A 50 -3.58 6.31 -16.79
C THR A 50 -4.14 5.07 -17.48
N LEU A 51 -4.93 4.28 -16.75
CA LEU A 51 -5.51 3.03 -17.23
C LEU A 51 -6.91 3.19 -17.83
N CYS A 52 -7.43 4.42 -17.88
CA CYS A 52 -8.78 4.71 -18.35
C CYS A 52 -9.87 3.87 -17.64
N CYS A 53 -9.68 3.55 -16.35
CA CYS A 53 -10.63 2.79 -15.53
C CYS A 53 -11.25 3.65 -14.43
N ASP A 54 -12.33 3.17 -13.81
CA ASP A 54 -12.97 3.89 -12.71
C ASP A 54 -12.15 3.71 -11.41
N PRO A 55 -11.81 4.78 -10.67
CA PRO A 55 -11.06 4.67 -9.40
C PRO A 55 -11.70 3.71 -8.37
N SER A 56 -13.02 3.53 -8.42
CA SER A 56 -13.72 2.59 -7.54
C SER A 56 -13.41 1.12 -7.85
N GLU A 57 -12.96 0.80 -9.06
CA GLU A 57 -12.52 -0.54 -9.46
C GLU A 57 -11.15 -0.86 -8.87
N LEU A 58 -10.21 0.08 -8.93
CA LEU A 58 -8.92 -0.02 -8.22
C LEU A 58 -9.11 -0.13 -6.71
N THR A 59 -10.03 0.66 -6.16
CA THR A 59 -10.32 0.62 -4.72
C THR A 59 -10.88 -0.74 -4.30
N ARG A 60 -11.68 -1.39 -5.16
CA ARG A 60 -12.22 -2.75 -4.91
C ARG A 60 -11.11 -3.81 -4.94
N GLY A 61 -10.14 -3.67 -5.85
CA GLY A 61 -8.95 -4.55 -5.95
C GLY A 61 -7.89 -4.32 -4.86
N ALA A 62 -7.89 -3.14 -4.24
CA ALA A 62 -6.98 -2.75 -3.15
C ALA A 62 -7.28 -3.38 -1.78
N HIS A 63 -8.42 -4.05 -1.64
CA HIS A 63 -8.95 -4.42 -0.33
C HIS A 63 -8.20 -5.57 0.39
N GLY A 64 -7.19 -6.18 -0.21
CA GLY A 64 -6.63 -7.43 0.30
C GLY A 64 -5.49 -7.28 1.30
N GLU A 65 -4.39 -6.64 0.87
CA GLU A 65 -3.08 -7.01 1.41
C GLU A 65 -2.22 -5.77 1.69
N MET A 66 -2.12 -5.44 2.98
CA MET A 66 -1.08 -4.55 3.49
C MET A 66 0.11 -5.40 3.92
N LEU A 67 1.31 -4.98 3.55
CA LEU A 67 2.57 -5.59 3.95
C LEU A 67 3.36 -4.58 4.77
N TRP A 68 3.82 -4.97 5.94
CA TRP A 68 4.79 -4.18 6.71
C TRP A 68 6.18 -4.73 6.47
N HIS A 69 7.14 -3.86 6.16
CA HIS A 69 8.54 -4.20 5.97
C HIS A 69 9.34 -3.68 7.18
N PRO A 70 9.65 -4.52 8.19
CA PRO A 70 10.28 -4.06 9.43
C PRO A 70 11.69 -3.50 9.24
N ALA A 71 12.42 -3.99 8.23
CA ALA A 71 13.79 -3.55 7.94
C ALA A 71 13.85 -2.09 7.42
N GLU A 72 12.82 -1.68 6.69
CA GLU A 72 12.72 -0.35 6.06
C GLU A 72 11.73 0.57 6.78
N ASP A 73 11.01 0.03 7.76
CA ASP A 73 9.93 0.69 8.50
C ASP A 73 8.87 1.32 7.58
N CYS A 74 8.54 0.61 6.50
CA CYS A 74 7.55 1.04 5.51
C CYS A 74 6.35 0.08 5.44
N LEU A 75 5.22 0.61 5.01
CA LEU A 75 4.00 -0.14 4.78
C LEU A 75 3.66 -0.11 3.29
N SER A 76 3.49 -1.26 2.66
CA SER A 76 3.11 -1.39 1.26
C SER A 76 1.66 -1.80 1.14
N LEU A 77 0.92 -1.13 0.26
CA LEU A 77 -0.42 -1.52 -0.16
C LEU A 77 -0.31 -2.25 -1.49
N ARG A 78 -0.69 -3.52 -1.53
CA ARG A 78 -0.77 -4.28 -2.78
C ARG A 78 -2.12 -4.04 -3.46
N LEU A 79 -2.05 -3.75 -4.74
CA LEU A 79 -3.18 -3.45 -5.61
C LEU A 79 -3.19 -4.43 -6.76
N SER A 80 -4.26 -5.19 -6.89
CA SER A 80 -4.48 -5.96 -8.12
C SER A 80 -5.17 -5.05 -9.13
N VAL A 81 -4.56 -4.91 -10.31
CA VAL A 81 -5.10 -4.10 -11.41
C VAL A 81 -5.46 -5.03 -12.56
N PRO A 82 -6.74 -5.43 -12.68
CA PRO A 82 -7.17 -6.43 -13.65
C PRO A 82 -6.78 -6.10 -15.11
N GLU A 83 -6.82 -4.82 -15.46
CA GLU A 83 -6.54 -4.33 -16.82
C GLU A 83 -5.08 -4.48 -17.23
N LEU A 84 -4.16 -4.54 -16.25
CA LEU A 84 -2.72 -4.65 -16.48
C LEU A 84 -2.21 -6.09 -16.35
N GLU A 85 -3.05 -7.03 -15.91
CA GLU A 85 -2.61 -8.36 -15.45
C GLU A 85 -1.40 -8.28 -14.50
N ALA A 86 -1.31 -7.18 -13.75
CA ALA A 86 -0.15 -6.82 -12.94
C ALA A 86 -0.58 -6.36 -11.55
N GLU A 87 0.41 -6.34 -10.66
CA GLU A 87 0.26 -5.89 -9.29
C GLU A 87 1.02 -4.60 -9.08
N MET A 88 0.40 -3.68 -8.37
CA MET A 88 1.00 -2.41 -8.02
C MET A 88 1.18 -2.32 -6.51
N TYR A 89 2.26 -1.67 -6.10
CA TYR A 89 2.58 -1.48 -4.69
C TYR A 89 2.65 0.03 -4.40
N VAL A 90 1.93 0.46 -3.37
CA VAL A 90 2.04 1.83 -2.86
C VAL A 90 2.75 1.80 -1.53
N GLU A 91 3.95 2.33 -1.48
CA GLU A 91 4.77 2.39 -0.28
C GLU A 91 4.44 3.64 0.54
N ILE A 92 4.25 3.43 1.84
CA ILE A 92 3.97 4.46 2.83
C ILE A 92 5.14 4.44 3.83
N PRO A 93 5.99 5.48 3.83
CA PRO A 93 7.17 5.51 4.70
C PRO A 93 6.81 5.69 6.17
N SER A 94 7.76 5.37 7.06
CA SER A 94 7.65 5.61 8.51
C SER A 94 7.14 7.02 8.84
N GLY A 95 6.38 7.15 9.93
CA GLY A 95 5.82 8.43 10.39
C GLY A 95 4.52 8.85 9.70
N HIS A 96 4.14 8.17 8.62
CA HIS A 96 2.87 8.37 7.92
C HIS A 96 1.83 7.28 8.20
N TRP A 97 2.21 6.27 8.96
CA TRP A 97 1.37 5.17 9.40
C TRP A 97 1.76 4.74 10.83
N SER A 98 0.85 4.06 11.51
CA SER A 98 1.10 3.40 12.79
C SER A 98 0.17 2.20 12.98
N PHE A 99 0.58 1.23 13.79
CA PHE A 99 -0.35 0.21 14.25
C PHE A 99 -1.35 0.83 15.23
N ARG A 100 -2.62 0.44 15.11
CA ARG A 100 -3.59 0.60 16.18
C ARG A 100 -3.07 -0.18 17.37
N THR A 101 -2.49 0.50 18.32
CA THR A 101 -2.31 -0.06 19.66
C THR A 101 -3.71 -0.36 20.15
N GLY A 102 -4.10 -1.64 20.17
CA GLY A 102 -5.26 -2.05 20.93
C GLY A 102 -5.07 -1.48 22.32
N SER A 103 -6.04 -0.74 22.82
CA SER A 103 -6.09 -0.32 24.21
C SER A 103 -6.28 -1.55 25.11
N HIS A 104 -5.33 -2.48 25.11
CA HIS A 104 -5.02 -3.22 26.31
C HIS A 104 -4.08 -2.30 27.08
N ALA A 105 -4.69 -1.32 27.74
CA ALA A 105 -4.11 -0.80 28.95
C ALA A 105 -3.91 -2.02 29.86
N GLU A 106 -2.66 -2.45 29.96
CA GLU A 106 -2.19 -3.10 31.17
C GLU A 106 -2.63 -2.21 32.33
N HIS A 107 -3.45 -2.75 33.24
CA HIS A 107 -3.58 -2.39 34.65
C HIS A 107 -4.55 -3.36 35.33
#